data_AF-A0A7X6UKX8-F1
#
_entry.id   AF-A0A7X6UKX8-F1
#
_cell.length_a   1.000
_cell.length_b   1.000
_cell.length_c   1.000
_cell.angle_alpha   90.00
_cell.angle_beta   90.00
_cell.angle_gamma   90.00
#
_symmetry.space_group_name_H-M   'P 1'
#
loop_
_entity.id
_entity.type
_entity.pdbx_description
1 polymer ?
#
loop_
_entity_poly.entity_id
_entity_poly.type
_entity_poly.pdbx_seq_one_letter_code
_entity_poly.pdbx_strand_id
1 'polypeptide(L)'
;MKRKEVYEQQKIENKLEVTTYLDRLKYALASGTARINFQIDRRVDAGRNKRYTNRYTITTLFPDEDPATALKRELQYLSEEDYVKTVKDKRHPKQSEMRVFGKKYTENDVYIKIRVELVNAIGAGGDNFIFVMSFHFAEEAFEDSDFPYRKRGE
;
A
#
# COMPACT_ATOMS: atom_id res chain seq x y z
N MET A 1 20.02 0.07 4.54
CA MET A 1 19.52 -1.30 4.86
C MET A 1 18.08 -1.12 5.29
N LYS A 2 17.14 -1.23 4.34
CA LYS A 2 15.69 -1.25 4.56
C LYS A 2 15.39 -1.89 5.91
N ARG A 3 14.90 -1.11 6.88
CA ARG A 3 14.58 -1.59 8.24
C ARG A 3 13.88 -2.94 8.11
N LYS A 4 14.56 -4.02 8.47
CA LYS A 4 13.90 -5.31 8.65
C LYS A 4 12.98 -5.10 9.83
N GLU A 5 11.70 -4.87 9.56
CA GLU A 5 10.68 -5.00 10.58
C GLU A 5 10.81 -6.45 11.09
N VAL A 6 11.42 -6.61 12.27
CA VAL A 6 11.81 -7.91 12.85
C VAL A 6 10.62 -8.87 12.94
N TYR A 7 9.43 -8.29 12.97
CA TYR A 7 8.14 -8.96 13.07
C TYR A 7 7.50 -9.31 11.73
N GLU A 8 8.19 -9.13 10.60
CA GLU A 8 7.63 -9.45 9.29
C GLU A 8 8.31 -10.64 8.62
N GLN A 9 7.51 -11.55 8.09
CA GLN A 9 7.94 -12.48 7.05
C GLN A 9 7.70 -11.85 5.69
N GLN A 10 8.64 -12.01 4.77
CA GLN A 10 8.59 -11.42 3.44
C GLN A 10 8.66 -12.51 2.39
N LYS A 11 7.90 -12.37 1.31
CA LYS A 11 7.95 -13.25 0.14
C LYS A 11 7.74 -12.45 -1.14
N ILE A 12 8.24 -13.00 -2.25
CA ILE A 12 7.89 -12.54 -3.59
C ILE A 12 6.80 -13.48 -4.10
N GLU A 13 5.57 -12.97 -4.21
CA GLU A 13 4.47 -13.64 -4.88
C GLU A 13 4.69 -13.65 -6.38
N ASN A 14 4.15 -14.65 -7.08
CA ASN A 14 4.23 -14.73 -8.53
C ASN A 14 3.36 -13.65 -9.20
N LYS A 15 3.59 -13.38 -10.49
CA LYS A 15 2.91 -12.31 -11.23
C LYS A 15 1.38 -12.45 -11.19
N LEU A 16 0.85 -13.66 -11.36
CA LEU A 16 -0.59 -13.94 -11.36
C LEU A 16 -1.24 -13.62 -10.00
N GLU A 17 -0.58 -13.97 -8.90
CA GLU A 17 -1.04 -13.65 -7.54
C GLU A 17 -1.15 -12.14 -7.33
N VAL A 18 -0.13 -11.39 -7.76
CA VAL A 18 -0.10 -9.92 -7.66
C VAL A 18 -1.19 -9.30 -8.53
N THR A 19 -1.32 -9.73 -9.78
CA THR A 19 -2.38 -9.25 -10.69
C THR A 19 -3.77 -9.54 -10.13
N THR A 20 -4.02 -10.76 -9.62
CA THR A 20 -5.30 -11.12 -9.01
C THR A 20 -5.62 -10.25 -7.79
N TYR A 21 -4.61 -9.93 -6.98
CA TYR A 21 -4.77 -9.02 -5.85
C TYR A 21 -5.13 -7.60 -6.31
N LEU A 22 -4.46 -7.09 -7.34
CA LEU A 22 -4.74 -5.78 -7.92
C LEU A 22 -6.13 -5.71 -8.56
N ASP A 23 -6.58 -6.77 -9.22
CA ASP A 23 -7.93 -6.85 -9.80
C ASP A 23 -9.00 -6.80 -8.70
N ARG A 24 -8.80 -7.50 -7.59
CA ARG A 24 -9.66 -7.41 -6.40
C ARG A 24 -9.68 -6.02 -5.79
N LEU A 25 -8.52 -5.36 -5.70
CA LEU A 25 -8.41 -3.98 -5.24
C LEU A 25 -9.21 -3.03 -6.14
N LYS A 26 -9.00 -3.13 -7.46
CA LYS A 26 -9.68 -2.29 -8.46
C LYS A 26 -11.18 -2.53 -8.47
N TYR A 27 -11.61 -3.79 -8.38
CA TYR A 27 -13.02 -4.13 -8.23
C TYR A 27 -13.64 -3.50 -6.98
N ALA A 28 -12.98 -3.61 -5.83
CA ALA A 28 -13.44 -2.99 -4.59
C ALA A 28 -13.56 -1.46 -4.75
N LEU A 29 -12.53 -0.80 -5.30
CA LEU A 29 -12.53 0.65 -5.52
C LEU A 29 -13.62 1.10 -6.51
N ALA A 30 -13.86 0.33 -7.57
CA ALA A 30 -14.88 0.62 -8.59
C ALA A 30 -16.32 0.41 -8.09
N SER A 31 -16.54 -0.46 -7.10
CA SER A 31 -17.87 -0.72 -6.54
C SER A 31 -18.50 0.49 -5.83
N GLY A 32 -17.72 1.54 -5.55
CA GLY A 32 -18.18 2.76 -4.85
C GLY A 32 -18.39 2.59 -3.34
N THR A 33 -18.55 1.36 -2.84
CA THR A 33 -18.78 1.06 -1.42
C THR A 33 -17.51 0.81 -0.62
N ALA A 34 -16.34 0.78 -1.27
CA ALA A 34 -15.09 0.56 -0.56
C ALA A 34 -14.77 1.69 0.43
N ARG A 35 -14.52 1.30 1.68
CA ARG A 35 -14.00 2.17 2.73
C ARG A 35 -12.48 2.09 2.75
N ILE A 36 -11.83 3.24 2.59
CA ILE A 36 -10.40 3.39 2.87
C ILE A 36 -10.25 3.66 4.37
N ASN A 37 -9.51 2.80 5.07
CA ASN A 37 -9.01 3.12 6.39
C ASN A 37 -7.52 3.42 6.28
N PHE A 38 -7.20 4.71 6.30
CA PHE A 38 -5.83 5.19 6.25
C PHE A 38 -5.31 5.50 7.64
N GLN A 39 -4.24 4.83 8.02
CA GLN A 39 -3.58 5.09 9.29
C GLN A 39 -2.68 6.33 9.19
N ILE A 40 -3.28 7.52 9.23
CA ILE A 40 -2.58 8.80 9.01
C ILE A 40 -1.47 9.07 10.05
N ASP A 41 -1.75 8.78 11.32
CA ASP A 41 -0.79 8.86 12.42
C ASP A 41 -0.53 7.47 12.96
N ARG A 42 0.75 7.14 13.12
CA ARG A 42 1.17 5.83 13.63
C ARG A 42 2.08 6.04 14.81
N ARG A 43 1.82 5.32 15.90
CA ARG A 43 2.69 5.34 17.09
C ARG A 43 4.15 4.97 16.75
N VAL A 44 4.35 4.11 15.75
CA VAL A 44 5.67 3.70 15.27
C VAL A 44 6.46 4.83 14.58
N ASP A 45 5.78 5.90 14.15
CA ASP A 45 6.43 7.09 13.58
C ASP A 45 6.90 8.07 14.67
N ALA A 46 6.67 7.80 15.95
CA ALA A 46 7.15 8.66 17.04
C ALA A 46 8.69 8.76 17.02
N GLY A 47 9.21 9.99 16.97
CA GLY A 47 10.64 10.26 16.85
C GLY A 47 11.22 10.08 15.44
N ARG A 48 10.41 9.70 14.46
CA ARG A 48 10.81 9.60 13.05
C ARG A 48 10.89 11.00 12.42
N ASN A 49 11.75 11.15 11.41
CA ASN A 49 11.73 12.36 10.59
C ASN A 49 10.34 12.52 9.94
N LYS A 50 9.70 13.67 10.20
CA LYS A 50 8.33 13.97 9.75
C LYS A 50 8.16 13.79 8.25
N ARG A 51 9.21 14.06 7.45
CA ARG A 51 9.19 13.91 5.99
C ARG A 51 8.72 12.52 5.53
N TYR A 52 9.08 11.47 6.27
CA TYR A 52 8.80 10.09 5.89
C TYR A 52 7.53 9.52 6.55
N THR A 53 6.66 10.39 7.05
CA THR A 53 5.39 9.99 7.68
C THR A 53 4.24 10.02 6.68
N ASN A 54 3.21 9.22 6.98
CA ASN A 54 1.97 9.17 6.22
C ASN A 54 1.32 10.56 6.12
N ARG A 55 1.16 11.23 7.27
CA ARG A 55 0.61 12.59 7.37
C ARG A 55 1.37 13.58 6.48
N TYR A 56 2.70 13.66 6.60
CA TYR A 56 3.47 14.63 5.81
C TYR A 56 3.36 14.36 4.32
N THR A 57 3.45 13.09 3.91
CA THR A 57 3.45 12.73 2.49
C THR A 57 2.09 13.02 1.85
N ILE A 58 0.99 12.64 2.50
CA ILE A 58 -0.34 12.87 1.93
C ILE A 58 -0.64 14.38 1.81
N THR A 59 -0.29 15.19 2.81
CA THR A 59 -0.51 16.64 2.76
C THR A 59 0.44 17.35 1.80
N THR A 60 1.61 16.76 1.51
CA THR A 60 2.55 17.33 0.55
C THR A 60 2.14 17.03 -0.89
N LEU A 61 1.70 15.80 -1.17
CA LEU A 61 1.30 15.39 -2.51
C LEU A 61 -0.11 15.84 -2.88
N PHE A 62 -1.03 15.90 -1.91
CA PHE A 62 -2.44 16.22 -2.13
C PHE A 62 -2.94 17.22 -1.06
N PRO A 63 -2.42 18.46 -1.05
CA PRO A 63 -2.72 19.44 -0.01
C PRO A 63 -4.22 19.82 0.06
N ASP A 64 -4.91 19.77 -1.07
CA ASP A 64 -6.30 20.26 -1.22
C ASP A 64 -7.33 19.13 -1.31
N GLU A 65 -6.93 17.88 -1.02
CA GLU A 65 -7.81 16.71 -1.13
C GLU A 65 -8.02 16.02 0.23
N ASP A 66 -9.20 15.45 0.40
CA ASP A 66 -9.42 14.47 1.47
C ASP A 66 -8.50 13.26 1.26
N PRO A 67 -7.72 12.83 2.28
CA PRO A 67 -6.78 11.72 2.16
C PRO A 67 -7.40 10.42 1.63
N ALA A 68 -8.63 10.08 2.04
CA ALA A 68 -9.26 8.86 1.57
C ALA A 68 -9.61 8.95 0.08
N THR A 69 -10.06 10.12 -0.37
CA THR A 69 -10.37 10.40 -1.78
C THR A 69 -9.10 10.32 -2.65
N ALA A 70 -8.02 10.98 -2.23
CA ALA A 70 -6.74 10.91 -2.93
C ALA A 70 -6.21 9.47 -3.01
N LEU A 71 -6.23 8.73 -1.89
CA LEU A 71 -5.79 7.34 -1.86
C LEU A 71 -6.65 6.41 -2.73
N LYS A 72 -7.97 6.59 -2.78
CA LYS A 72 -8.82 5.80 -3.69
C LYS A 72 -8.34 5.95 -5.13
N ARG A 73 -8.10 7.17 -5.59
CA ARG A 73 -7.58 7.45 -6.93
C ARG A 73 -6.20 6.81 -7.11
N GLU A 74 -5.25 7.08 -6.23
CA GLU A 74 -3.87 6.59 -6.41
C GLU A 74 -3.76 5.07 -6.41
N LEU A 75 -4.56 4.39 -5.59
CA LEU A 75 -4.56 2.93 -5.51
C LEU A 75 -5.19 2.26 -6.75
N GLN A 76 -6.09 2.94 -7.47
CA GLN A 76 -6.66 2.42 -8.73
C GLN A 76 -5.60 2.26 -9.82
N TYR A 77 -4.55 3.08 -9.78
CA TYR A 77 -3.48 3.08 -10.78
C TYR A 77 -2.29 2.18 -10.44
N LEU A 78 -2.36 1.41 -9.35
CA LEU A 78 -1.32 0.42 -9.07
C LEU A 78 -1.32 -0.68 -10.14
N SER A 79 -0.11 -1.05 -10.52
CA SER A 79 0.21 -2.13 -11.45
C SER A 79 1.13 -3.15 -10.79
N GLU A 80 1.32 -4.29 -11.43
CA GLU A 80 2.29 -5.27 -10.96
C GLU A 80 3.74 -4.76 -11.07
N GLU A 81 4.01 -3.75 -11.90
CA GLU A 81 5.33 -3.14 -12.04
C GLU A 81 5.69 -2.25 -10.84
N ASP A 82 4.69 -1.85 -10.05
CA ASP A 82 4.86 -1.13 -8.79
C ASP A 82 5.08 -2.09 -7.62
N TYR A 83 4.82 -3.38 -7.79
CA TYR A 83 4.92 -4.37 -6.72
C TYR A 83 6.37 -4.57 -6.29
N VAL A 84 6.59 -4.52 -4.98
CA VAL A 84 7.91 -4.75 -4.37
C VAL A 84 7.95 -6.12 -3.71
N LYS A 85 6.99 -6.39 -2.80
CA LYS A 85 6.94 -7.64 -2.02
C LYS A 85 5.63 -7.79 -1.27
N THR A 86 5.42 -8.98 -0.73
CA THR A 86 4.34 -9.28 0.21
C THR A 86 4.92 -9.54 1.59
N VAL A 87 4.24 -9.01 2.62
CA VAL A 87 4.67 -9.11 4.02
C VAL A 87 3.56 -9.66 4.91
N LYS A 88 3.94 -10.51 5.86
CA LYS A 88 3.09 -11.06 6.91
C LYS A 88 3.57 -10.57 8.27
N ASP A 89 2.73 -9.85 9.00
CA ASP A 89 3.00 -9.46 10.38
C ASP A 89 2.82 -10.67 11.31
N LYS A 90 3.93 -11.13 11.90
CA LYS A 90 3.99 -12.25 12.84
C LYS A 90 3.21 -11.98 14.14
N ARG A 91 2.99 -10.71 14.51
CA ARG A 91 2.22 -10.32 15.70
C ARG A 91 0.71 -10.51 15.48
N HIS A 92 0.28 -10.52 14.22
CA HIS A 92 -1.13 -10.67 13.83
C HIS A 92 -1.31 -11.81 12.81
N PRO A 93 -1.02 -13.07 13.20
CA PRO A 93 -0.98 -14.20 12.27
C PRO A 93 -2.35 -14.50 11.62
N LYS A 94 -3.46 -14.13 12.27
CA LYS A 94 -4.82 -14.31 11.74
C LYS A 94 -5.24 -13.28 10.69
N GLN A 95 -4.53 -12.16 10.57
CA GLN A 95 -4.85 -11.12 9.59
C GLN A 95 -4.23 -11.44 8.23
N SER A 96 -4.84 -10.99 7.13
CA SER A 96 -4.28 -11.24 5.79
C SER A 96 -2.91 -10.57 5.58
N GLU A 97 -2.14 -11.10 4.64
CA GLU A 97 -0.87 -10.51 4.24
C GLU A 97 -1.06 -9.13 3.58
N MET A 98 -0.05 -8.28 3.71
CA MET A 98 -0.01 -6.97 3.08
C MET A 98 0.88 -6.97 1.85
N ARG A 99 0.49 -6.23 0.83
CA ARG A 99 1.32 -6.01 -0.36
C ARG A 99 1.98 -4.65 -0.23
N VAL A 100 3.24 -4.62 -0.61
CA VAL A 100 4.07 -3.42 -0.65
C VAL A 100 4.27 -3.04 -2.11
N PHE A 101 4.01 -1.77 -2.40
CA PHE A 101 4.23 -1.16 -3.70
C PHE A 101 5.16 0.05 -3.54
N GLY A 102 5.90 0.36 -4.59
CA GLY A 102 6.72 1.55 -4.69
C GLY A 102 6.33 2.31 -5.95
N LYS A 103 6.01 3.60 -5.81
CA LYS A 103 5.62 4.46 -6.92
C LYS A 103 6.45 5.74 -6.92
N LYS A 104 6.87 6.20 -8.09
CA LYS A 104 7.62 7.45 -8.23
C LYS A 104 6.66 8.61 -8.44
N TYR A 105 6.79 9.65 -7.62
CA TYR A 105 6.06 10.90 -7.75
C TYR A 105 7.08 12.01 -7.98
N THR A 106 7.10 12.62 -9.17
CA THR A 106 8.05 13.67 -9.58
C THR A 106 9.49 13.42 -9.11
N GLU A 107 9.85 13.89 -7.92
CA GLU A 107 11.19 13.82 -7.34
C GLU A 107 11.36 12.80 -6.20
N ASN A 108 10.27 12.21 -5.70
CA ASN A 108 10.30 11.35 -4.52
C ASN A 108 9.66 9.99 -4.81
N ASP A 109 10.30 8.95 -4.29
CA ASP A 109 9.71 7.63 -4.22
C ASP A 109 8.71 7.55 -3.07
N VAL A 110 7.57 6.89 -3.29
CA VAL A 110 6.53 6.67 -2.28
C VAL A 110 6.39 5.18 -2.02
N TYR A 111 6.52 4.83 -0.74
CA TYR A 111 6.29 3.50 -0.21
C TYR A 111 4.82 3.35 0.19
N ILE A 112 4.17 2.35 -0.39
CA ILE A 112 2.74 2.06 -0.21
C ILE A 112 2.62 0.65 0.36
N LYS A 113 1.89 0.48 1.47
CA LYS A 113 1.65 -0.83 2.09
C LYS A 113 0.19 -0.96 2.44
N ILE A 114 -0.47 -1.91 1.77
CA ILE A 114 -1.92 -2.06 1.82
C ILE A 114 -2.34 -3.49 2.11
N ARG A 115 -3.53 -3.61 2.71
CA ARG A 115 -4.28 -4.84 2.85
C ARG A 115 -5.67 -4.64 2.26
N VAL A 116 -6.13 -5.59 1.46
CA VAL A 116 -7.49 -5.60 0.93
C VAL A 116 -8.21 -6.75 1.60
N GLU A 117 -9.29 -6.43 2.31
CA GLU A 117 -10.19 -7.39 2.93
C GLU A 117 -11.56 -7.22 2.25
N LEU A 118 -11.92 -8.20 1.42
CA LEU A 118 -13.25 -8.26 0.83
C LEU A 118 -14.15 -9.00 1.81
N VAL A 119 -15.07 -8.30 2.45
CA VAL A 119 -16.05 -8.95 3.33
C VAL A 119 -17.10 -9.62 2.44
N ASN A 120 -17.18 -10.94 2.49
CA ASN A 120 -18.23 -11.68 1.78
C ASN A 120 -19.60 -11.25 2.31
N ALA A 121 -20.45 -10.76 1.41
CA ALA A 121 -21.79 -10.23 1.65
C ALA A 121 -22.83 -11.30 2.06
N ILE A 122 -22.49 -12.23 2.95
CA ILE A 122 -23.46 -13.16 3.53
C ILE A 122 -24.07 -12.49 4.77
N GLY A 123 -25.02 -11.58 4.51
CA GLY A 123 -25.89 -10.99 5.54
C GLY A 123 -25.56 -9.55 5.89
N ALA A 124 -26.35 -8.62 5.34
CA ALA A 124 -26.51 -7.23 5.76
C ALA A 124 -25.27 -6.31 5.67
N GLY A 125 -24.99 -5.78 4.47
CA GLY A 125 -24.24 -4.51 4.32
C GLY A 125 -22.72 -4.59 4.51
N GLY A 126 -22.08 -5.68 4.10
CA GLY A 126 -20.62 -5.80 4.14
C GLY A 126 -19.95 -4.86 3.13
N ASP A 127 -19.33 -3.79 3.62
CA ASP A 127 -18.51 -2.90 2.79
C ASP A 127 -17.13 -3.50 2.52
N ASN A 128 -16.63 -3.33 1.29
CA ASN A 128 -15.25 -3.67 0.96
C ASN A 128 -14.29 -2.79 1.79
N PHE A 129 -13.27 -3.39 2.40
CA PHE A 129 -12.38 -2.67 3.29
C PHE A 129 -10.95 -2.70 2.76
N ILE A 130 -10.38 -1.51 2.57
CA ILE A 130 -8.99 -1.35 2.13
C ILE A 130 -8.25 -0.63 3.26
N PHE A 131 -7.35 -1.35 3.90
CA PHE A 131 -6.49 -0.80 4.94
C PHE A 131 -5.18 -0.31 4.32
N VAL A 132 -4.89 0.97 4.49
CA VAL A 132 -3.66 1.60 4.04
C VAL A 132 -2.80 1.85 5.28
N MET A 133 -1.81 0.98 5.49
CA MET A 133 -0.89 1.08 6.63
C MET A 133 0.22 2.10 6.36
N SER A 134 0.73 2.14 5.13
CA SER A 134 1.74 3.10 4.72
C SER A 134 1.36 3.75 3.40
N PHE A 135 1.49 5.06 3.36
CA PHE A 135 1.57 5.86 2.15
C PHE A 135 2.49 7.03 2.49
N HIS A 136 3.80 6.81 2.35
CA HIS A 136 4.79 7.82 2.73
C HIS A 136 5.98 7.85 1.78
N PHE A 137 6.67 8.99 1.70
CA PHE A 137 7.94 9.08 1.00
C PHE A 137 8.91 8.00 1.52
N ALA A 138 9.61 7.34 0.60
CA ALA A 138 10.60 6.33 0.92
C ALA A 138 11.81 7.01 1.61
N GLU A 139 12.34 6.37 2.64
CA GLU A 139 13.55 6.86 3.33
C GLU A 139 14.82 6.61 2.51
N GLU A 140 14.81 5.53 1.74
CA GLU A 140 15.86 5.13 0.81
C GLU A 140 15.21 5.07 -0.58
N ALA A 141 15.92 5.55 -1.61
CA ALA A 141 15.43 5.45 -2.99
C ALA A 141 15.21 3.99 -3.38
N PHE A 142 14.21 3.72 -4.21
CA PHE A 142 14.03 2.39 -4.75
C PHE A 142 15.03 2.11 -5.88
N GLU A 143 15.50 0.87 -5.93
CA GLU A 143 16.31 0.35 -7.03
C GLU A 143 15.43 -0.48 -7.97
N ASP A 144 15.82 -0.64 -9.24
CA ASP A 144 15.08 -1.49 -10.18
C ASP A 144 15.01 -2.95 -9.72
N SER A 145 16.01 -3.39 -8.95
CA SER A 145 16.07 -4.72 -8.32
C SER A 145 14.95 -4.95 -7.31
N ASP A 146 14.32 -3.88 -6.81
CA ASP A 146 13.23 -3.95 -5.84
C ASP A 146 11.89 -4.34 -6.44
N PHE A 147 11.75 -4.28 -7.77
CA PHE A 147 10.50 -4.48 -8.47
C PHE A 147 10.56 -5.74 -9.34
N PRO A 148 10.08 -6.90 -8.85
CA PRO A 148 10.24 -8.18 -9.55
C PRO A 148 9.60 -8.24 -10.93
N TYR A 149 8.59 -7.40 -11.20
CA TYR A 149 7.81 -7.40 -12.43
C TYR A 149 7.90 -6.11 -13.23
N ARG A 150 8.69 -5.13 -12.78
CA ARG A 150 8.91 -3.93 -13.56
C ARG A 150 9.65 -4.28 -14.83
N LYS A 151 9.11 -3.86 -15.96
CA LYS A 151 9.80 -4.00 -17.23
C LYS A 151 11.00 -3.07 -17.19
N ARG A 152 12.18 -3.61 -17.45
CA ARG A 152 13.33 -2.77 -17.80
C ARG A 152 12.99 -2.20 -19.16
N GLY A 153 13.10 -0.88 -19.32
CA GLY A 153 12.87 -0.24 -20.61
C GLY A 153 13.67 -0.96 -21.69
N GLU A 154 12.99 -1.34 -22.78
CA GLU A 154 13.64 -1.74 -24.02
C GLU A 154 14.33 -0.53 -24.66
#